data_AF-T2J6P8-F1
#
_entry.id   AF-T2J6P8-F1
#
_cell.length_a   1.000
_cell.length_b   1.000
_cell.length_c   1.000
_cell.angle_alpha   90.00
_cell.angle_beta   90.00
_cell.angle_gamma   90.00
#
_symmetry.space_group_name_H-M   'P 1'
#
loop_
_entity.id
_entity.type
_entity.pdbx_description
1 polymer ?
#
loop_
_entity_poly.entity_id
_entity_poly.type
_entity_poly.pdbx_seq_one_letter_code
_entity_poly.pdbx_strand_id
1 'polypeptide(L)'
;MTFSEEFNSTETDTDFEELGSSYPTAFGITFTPQIIGACLGVLGLVGSIYVGLSFVKPAYDNYNELKATEAQKQGELAQQESGELSKKMLEAEQKLRQSESLRRDVLSLFSSEESLKTILLDINQVVEKHQAELVSFKPNGTITVVRDSSLGEGVNDRLKRQKFDLTIRGNFGSTQSILRDLERLQPLLVITGLNSKLVKEGFTVEILEIRQEGGQTVATGQ
;
A
#
# COMPACT_ATOMS: atom_id res chain seq x y z
N MET A 1 42.60 -70.43 -62.16
CA MET A 1 43.77 -69.72 -62.71
C MET A 1 43.32 -68.33 -63.06
N THR A 2 43.91 -67.35 -62.38
CA THR A 2 43.79 -65.90 -62.52
C THR A 2 44.07 -65.44 -63.96
N PHE A 3 43.37 -64.41 -64.43
CA PHE A 3 43.95 -63.31 -65.22
C PHE A 3 43.14 -62.03 -64.95
N SER A 4 43.87 -61.00 -64.54
CA SER A 4 43.45 -59.62 -64.27
C SER A 4 43.91 -58.74 -65.43
N GLU A 5 43.03 -57.92 -66.01
CA GLU A 5 43.36 -56.67 -66.75
C GLU A 5 42.13 -55.75 -66.60
N GLU A 6 42.14 -54.82 -65.64
CA GLU A 6 42.47 -53.40 -65.85
C GLU A 6 41.44 -52.67 -66.74
N PHE A 7 40.34 -52.23 -66.12
CA PHE A 7 39.47 -51.22 -66.72
C PHE A 7 40.17 -49.86 -66.55
N ASN A 8 40.91 -49.48 -67.59
CA ASN A 8 41.53 -48.19 -67.74
C ASN A 8 40.44 -47.14 -68.06
N SER A 9 40.46 -46.04 -67.31
CA SER A 9 39.65 -44.85 -67.54
C SER A 9 39.83 -44.38 -68.99
N THR A 10 38.76 -44.38 -69.77
CA THR A 10 38.72 -43.60 -71.01
C THR A 10 37.77 -42.44 -70.78
N GLU A 11 38.41 -41.31 -70.50
CA GLU A 11 37.83 -39.98 -70.53
C GLU A 11 36.99 -39.81 -71.79
N THR A 12 35.72 -39.45 -71.62
CA THR A 12 34.94 -38.92 -72.73
C THR A 12 35.36 -37.46 -72.90
N ASP A 13 36.48 -37.29 -73.61
CA ASP A 13 36.84 -36.02 -74.23
C ASP A 13 35.64 -35.56 -75.05
N THR A 14 35.01 -34.50 -74.57
CA THR A 14 33.91 -33.86 -75.29
C THR A 14 34.58 -32.96 -76.32
N ASP A 15 34.61 -33.44 -77.56
CA ASP A 15 35.10 -32.74 -78.75
C ASP A 15 34.64 -31.27 -78.76
N PHE A 16 35.57 -30.36 -78.50
CA PHE A 16 35.41 -28.90 -78.61
C PHE A 16 36.06 -28.36 -79.90
N GLU A 17 36.37 -29.23 -80.86
CA GLU A 17 37.09 -28.90 -82.10
C GLU A 17 36.19 -28.63 -83.32
N GLU A 18 35.00 -28.05 -83.14
CA GLU A 18 34.20 -27.52 -84.26
C GLU A 18 33.59 -26.12 -83.97
N LEU A 19 34.44 -25.16 -83.59
CA LEU A 19 34.10 -23.73 -83.59
C LEU A 19 35.16 -22.92 -84.37
N GLY A 20 35.52 -23.45 -85.54
CA GLY A 20 36.42 -22.80 -86.49
C GLY A 20 35.67 -21.94 -87.51
N SER A 21 35.30 -20.70 -87.14
CA SER A 21 35.45 -19.52 -88.01
C SER A 21 34.79 -18.27 -87.40
N SER A 22 35.63 -17.26 -87.13
CA SER A 22 35.29 -15.91 -86.66
C SER A 22 34.92 -15.77 -85.18
N TYR A 23 35.94 -15.64 -84.33
CA TYR A 23 35.80 -15.17 -82.95
C TYR A 23 35.52 -13.66 -82.93
N PRO A 24 34.55 -13.17 -82.13
CA PRO A 24 34.31 -11.75 -82.00
C PRO A 24 35.56 -11.07 -81.41
N THR A 25 35.91 -9.88 -81.91
CA THR A 25 36.97 -9.04 -81.35
C THR A 25 36.33 -7.79 -80.78
N ALA A 26 36.51 -7.53 -79.49
CA ALA A 26 36.12 -6.27 -78.85
C ALA A 26 37.28 -5.80 -77.98
N PHE A 27 37.57 -4.50 -77.97
CA PHE A 27 38.72 -3.93 -77.25
C PHE A 27 40.10 -4.50 -77.64
N GLY A 28 40.31 -4.87 -78.91
CA GLY A 28 41.63 -5.27 -79.44
C GLY A 28 42.12 -6.66 -78.99
N ILE A 29 41.29 -7.42 -78.27
CA ILE A 29 41.55 -8.80 -77.84
C ILE A 29 40.67 -9.77 -78.64
N THR A 30 41.27 -10.84 -79.16
CA THR A 30 40.54 -11.95 -79.80
C THR A 30 39.97 -12.84 -78.71
N PHE A 31 38.66 -13.03 -78.68
CA PHE A 31 37.98 -13.83 -77.66
C PHE A 31 38.12 -15.33 -77.95
N THR A 32 39.33 -15.85 -77.74
CA THR A 32 39.66 -17.29 -77.76
C THR A 32 39.04 -17.98 -76.53
N PRO A 33 38.64 -19.26 -76.59
CA PRO A 33 38.07 -19.97 -75.43
C PRO A 33 38.87 -19.83 -74.13
N GLN A 34 40.20 -19.80 -74.21
CA GLN A 34 41.08 -19.61 -73.05
C GLN A 34 40.95 -18.21 -72.40
N ILE A 35 40.78 -17.15 -73.21
CA ILE A 35 40.69 -15.76 -72.74
C ILE A 35 39.29 -15.48 -72.18
N ILE A 36 38.24 -15.97 -72.86
CA ILE A 36 36.87 -15.91 -72.33
C ILE A 36 36.79 -16.65 -70.99
N GLY A 37 37.41 -17.83 -70.89
CA GLY A 37 37.49 -18.61 -69.64
C GLY A 37 38.17 -17.85 -68.50
N ALA A 38 39.31 -17.20 -68.78
CA ALA A 38 40.01 -16.38 -67.78
C ALA A 38 39.17 -15.16 -67.35
N CYS A 39 38.53 -14.46 -68.29
CA CYS A 39 37.65 -13.32 -67.98
C CYS A 39 36.43 -13.73 -67.14
N LEU A 40 35.78 -14.85 -67.48
CA LEU A 40 34.68 -15.41 -66.71
C LEU A 40 35.13 -15.87 -65.32
N GLY A 41 36.33 -16.46 -65.19
CA GLY A 41 36.91 -16.83 -63.92
C GLY A 41 37.13 -15.63 -63.00
N VAL A 42 37.69 -14.54 -63.52
CA VAL A 42 37.88 -13.29 -62.77
C VAL A 42 36.53 -12.67 -62.40
N LEU A 43 35.57 -12.63 -63.33
CA LEU A 43 34.22 -12.13 -63.06
C LEU A 43 33.49 -12.96 -62.00
N GLY A 44 33.64 -14.29 -62.03
CA GLY A 44 33.08 -15.20 -61.02
C GLY A 44 33.67 -14.97 -59.63
N LEU A 45 34.99 -14.74 -59.54
CA LEU A 45 35.66 -14.42 -58.27
C LEU A 45 35.21 -13.05 -57.72
N VAL A 46 35.16 -12.03 -58.57
CA VAL A 46 34.65 -10.70 -58.17
C VAL A 46 33.18 -10.79 -57.73
N GLY A 47 32.35 -11.52 -58.48
CA GLY A 47 30.94 -11.73 -58.18
C GLY A 47 30.71 -12.47 -56.86
N SER A 48 31.48 -13.51 -56.58
CA SER A 48 31.39 -14.28 -55.33
C SER A 48 31.87 -13.49 -54.12
N ILE A 49 32.93 -12.68 -54.25
CA ILE A 49 33.35 -11.75 -53.19
C ILE A 49 32.24 -10.74 -52.90
N TYR A 50 31.60 -10.19 -53.96
CA TYR A 50 30.52 -9.22 -53.81
C TYR A 50 29.30 -9.81 -53.09
N VAL A 51 28.87 -11.01 -53.47
CA VAL A 51 27.74 -11.70 -52.82
C VAL A 51 28.08 -12.06 -51.37
N GLY A 52 29.29 -12.54 -51.10
CA GLY A 52 29.74 -12.85 -49.74
C GLY A 52 29.71 -11.62 -48.81
N LEU A 53 30.19 -10.47 -49.28
CA LEU A 53 30.20 -9.24 -48.50
C LEU A 53 28.80 -8.62 -48.35
N SER A 54 27.93 -8.73 -49.35
CA SER A 54 26.61 -8.10 -49.31
C SER A 54 25.54 -8.90 -48.57
N PHE A 55 25.61 -10.24 -48.55
CA PHE A 55 24.57 -11.08 -47.95
C PHE A 55 24.99 -11.76 -46.66
N VAL A 56 26.25 -12.19 -46.53
CA VAL A 56 26.71 -12.96 -45.36
C VAL A 56 27.17 -12.04 -44.24
N LYS A 57 27.94 -10.99 -44.56
CA LYS A 57 28.41 -10.01 -43.58
C LYS A 57 27.28 -9.35 -42.75
N PRO A 58 26.18 -8.82 -43.34
CA PRO A 58 25.13 -8.22 -42.54
C PRO A 58 24.45 -9.23 -41.61
N ALA A 59 24.36 -10.51 -41.97
CA ALA A 59 23.79 -11.54 -41.09
C ALA A 59 24.65 -11.78 -39.83
N TYR A 60 25.98 -11.72 -39.95
CA TYR A 60 26.90 -11.82 -38.80
C TYR A 60 26.93 -10.54 -37.96
N ASP A 61 26.89 -9.37 -38.60
CA ASP A 61 26.84 -8.08 -37.90
C ASP A 61 25.54 -7.99 -37.05
N ASN A 62 24.39 -8.37 -37.63
CA ASN A 62 23.10 -8.45 -36.92
C ASN A 62 23.13 -9.44 -35.75
N TYR A 63 23.82 -10.59 -35.88
CA TYR A 63 23.92 -11.58 -34.81
C TYR A 63 24.77 -11.08 -33.63
N ASN A 64 25.88 -10.40 -33.92
CA ASN A 64 26.74 -9.82 -32.89
C ASN A 64 26.07 -8.61 -32.20
N GLU A 65 25.33 -7.79 -32.94
CA GLU A 65 24.56 -6.66 -32.41
C GLU A 65 23.38 -7.13 -31.54
N LEU A 66 22.66 -8.18 -31.94
CA LEU A 66 21.60 -8.77 -31.12
C LEU A 66 22.14 -9.31 -29.79
N LYS A 67 23.31 -9.96 -29.81
CA LYS A 67 23.94 -10.51 -28.60
C LYS A 67 24.44 -9.41 -27.64
N ALA A 68 24.94 -8.30 -28.18
CA ALA A 68 25.30 -7.13 -27.40
C ALA A 68 24.06 -6.41 -26.82
N THR A 69 22.99 -6.32 -27.60
CA THR A 69 21.71 -5.69 -27.21
C THR A 69 20.99 -6.50 -26.12
N GLU A 70 21.10 -7.84 -26.14
CA GLU A 70 20.50 -8.71 -25.13
C GLU A 70 21.20 -8.56 -23.76
N ALA A 71 22.54 -8.51 -23.74
CA ALA A 71 23.31 -8.26 -22.51
C ALA A 71 23.06 -6.85 -21.94
N GLN A 72 22.91 -5.85 -22.82
CA GLN A 72 22.64 -4.47 -22.42
C GLN A 72 21.21 -4.30 -21.88
N LYS A 73 20.21 -4.93 -22.52
CA LYS A 73 18.83 -4.96 -22.01
C LYS A 73 18.69 -5.71 -20.69
N GLN A 74 19.42 -6.82 -20.50
CA GLN A 74 19.41 -7.53 -19.21
C GLN A 74 20.06 -6.70 -18.09
N GLY A 75 21.11 -5.94 -18.38
CA GLY A 75 21.73 -4.99 -17.44
C GLY A 75 20.82 -3.81 -17.08
N GLU A 76 20.14 -3.22 -18.07
CA GLU A 76 19.18 -2.14 -17.85
C GLU A 76 17.95 -2.60 -17.06
N LEU A 77 17.41 -3.80 -17.34
CA LEU A 77 16.30 -4.36 -16.57
C LEU A 77 16.68 -4.58 -15.10
N ALA A 78 17.85 -5.17 -14.82
CA ALA A 78 18.31 -5.38 -13.44
C ALA A 78 18.54 -4.06 -12.67
N GLN A 79 19.01 -3.01 -13.35
CA GLN A 79 19.28 -1.72 -12.73
C GLN A 79 18.03 -0.85 -12.58
N GLN A 80 17.08 -0.95 -13.51
CA GLN A 80 15.82 -0.22 -13.48
C GLN A 80 14.83 -0.85 -12.49
N GLU A 81 14.77 -2.19 -12.43
CA GLU A 81 13.93 -2.91 -11.47
C GLU A 81 14.44 -2.76 -10.03
N SER A 82 15.75 -2.82 -9.79
CA SER A 82 16.29 -2.74 -8.41
C SER A 82 16.07 -1.37 -7.77
N GLY A 83 16.19 -0.27 -8.52
CA GLY A 83 15.95 1.09 -8.03
C GLY A 83 14.46 1.39 -7.77
N GLU A 84 13.57 1.01 -8.68
CA GLU A 84 12.14 1.24 -8.53
C GLU A 84 11.47 0.27 -7.54
N LEU A 85 11.88 -1.00 -7.52
CA LEU A 85 11.35 -1.99 -6.58
C LEU A 85 11.76 -1.66 -5.15
N SER A 86 13.00 -1.20 -4.92
CA SER A 86 13.44 -0.75 -3.60
C SER A 86 12.67 0.48 -3.13
N LYS A 87 12.38 1.44 -4.04
CA LYS A 87 11.51 2.59 -3.73
C LYS A 87 10.09 2.17 -3.41
N LYS A 88 9.50 1.27 -4.20
CA LYS A 88 8.14 0.74 -3.97
C LYS A 88 8.05 -0.06 -2.67
N MET A 89 9.06 -0.85 -2.33
CA MET A 89 9.15 -1.55 -1.03
C MET A 89 9.27 -0.55 0.12
N LEU A 90 10.15 0.46 0.00
CA LEU A 90 10.32 1.48 1.02
C LEU A 90 9.03 2.30 1.21
N GLU A 91 8.36 2.69 0.13
CA GLU A 91 7.07 3.39 0.18
C GLU A 91 5.96 2.50 0.75
N ALA A 92 5.91 1.22 0.38
CA ALA A 92 4.95 0.27 0.92
C ALA A 92 5.18 0.05 2.42
N GLU A 93 6.43 -0.10 2.85
CA GLU A 93 6.80 -0.22 4.26
C GLU A 93 6.48 1.06 5.04
N GLN A 94 6.77 2.24 4.47
CA GLN A 94 6.40 3.51 5.06
C GLN A 94 4.89 3.68 5.19
N LYS A 95 4.11 3.34 4.17
CA LYS A 95 2.64 3.36 4.21
C LYS A 95 2.09 2.37 5.23
N LEU A 96 2.69 1.19 5.34
CA LEU A 96 2.31 0.19 6.32
C LEU A 96 2.57 0.70 7.75
N ARG A 97 3.78 1.22 8.02
CA ARG A 97 4.11 1.84 9.32
C ARG A 97 3.22 3.03 9.66
N GLN A 98 2.91 3.89 8.68
CA GLN A 98 1.97 5.00 8.86
C GLN A 98 0.56 4.50 9.18
N SER A 99 0.07 3.50 8.45
CA SER A 99 -1.24 2.90 8.70
C SER A 99 -1.31 2.19 10.05
N GLU A 100 -0.24 1.55 10.50
CA GLU A 100 -0.15 0.92 11.82
C GLU A 100 -0.12 1.98 12.93
N SER A 101 0.63 3.07 12.76
CA SER A 101 0.63 4.20 13.70
C SER A 101 -0.76 4.80 13.80
N LEU A 102 -1.37 5.16 12.66
CA LEU A 102 -2.72 5.74 12.63
C LEU A 102 -3.74 4.80 13.26
N ARG A 103 -3.64 3.50 12.98
CA ARG A 103 -4.50 2.49 13.60
C ARG A 103 -4.30 2.46 15.12
N ARG A 104 -3.06 2.45 15.62
CA ARG A 104 -2.78 2.46 17.06
C ARG A 104 -3.30 3.74 17.71
N ASP A 105 -3.11 4.88 17.07
CA ASP A 105 -3.54 6.18 17.57
C ASP A 105 -5.07 6.29 17.58
N VAL A 106 -5.78 5.69 16.62
CA VAL A 106 -7.24 5.59 16.64
C VAL A 106 -7.70 4.56 17.68
N LEU A 107 -6.98 3.43 17.81
CA LEU A 107 -7.30 2.40 18.80
C LEU A 107 -7.11 2.88 20.24
N SER A 108 -6.18 3.80 20.50
CA SER A 108 -5.99 4.41 21.82
C SER A 108 -7.10 5.41 22.19
N LEU A 109 -7.86 5.92 21.21
CA LEU A 109 -9.08 6.70 21.47
C LEU A 109 -10.25 5.82 21.92
N PHE A 110 -10.18 4.51 21.71
CA PHE A 110 -11.19 3.58 22.21
C PHE A 110 -10.85 3.15 23.64
N SER A 111 -11.84 3.22 24.51
CA SER A 111 -11.72 2.84 25.91
C SER A 111 -11.35 1.36 26.04
N SER A 112 -10.30 1.06 26.81
CA SER A 112 -10.04 -0.31 27.24
C SER A 112 -11.10 -0.75 28.27
N GLU A 113 -11.27 -2.06 28.45
CA GLU A 113 -12.14 -2.59 29.49
C GLU A 113 -11.70 -2.14 30.90
N GLU A 114 -10.41 -1.90 31.09
CA GLU A 114 -9.85 -1.37 32.34
C GLU A 114 -10.27 0.08 32.59
N SER A 115 -10.23 0.95 31.57
CA SER A 115 -10.73 2.33 31.68
C SER A 115 -12.24 2.38 31.98
N LEU A 116 -13.02 1.40 31.50
CA LEU A 116 -14.44 1.28 31.85
C LEU A 116 -14.64 0.86 33.31
N LYS A 117 -13.68 0.17 33.93
CA LYS A 117 -13.73 -0.18 35.36
C LYS A 117 -13.41 1.03 36.24
N THR A 118 -12.60 1.97 35.76
CA THR A 118 -12.26 3.20 36.48
C THR A 118 -13.20 4.37 36.16
N ILE A 119 -14.12 4.24 35.21
CA ILE A 119 -14.99 5.34 34.78
C ILE A 119 -15.81 5.95 35.92
N LEU A 120 -16.26 5.15 36.89
CA LEU A 120 -16.96 5.65 38.07
C LEU A 120 -16.04 6.55 38.90
N LEU A 121 -14.79 6.15 39.09
CA LEU A 121 -13.79 6.94 39.80
C LEU A 121 -13.54 8.27 39.06
N ASP A 122 -13.36 8.20 37.73
CA ASP A 122 -13.09 9.37 36.89
C ASP A 122 -14.26 10.36 36.92
N ILE A 123 -15.51 9.87 36.81
CA ILE A 123 -16.71 10.69 36.91
C ILE A 123 -16.84 11.30 38.30
N ASN A 124 -16.59 10.51 39.35
CA ASN A 124 -16.64 11.00 40.72
C ASN A 124 -15.65 12.14 40.95
N GLN A 125 -14.41 12.00 40.49
CA GLN A 125 -13.39 13.05 40.59
C GLN A 125 -13.79 14.32 39.84
N VAL A 126 -14.39 14.20 38.64
CA VAL A 126 -14.87 15.36 37.89
C VAL A 126 -16.02 16.06 38.64
N VAL A 127 -16.96 15.30 39.18
CA VAL A 127 -18.10 15.86 39.94
C VAL A 127 -17.64 16.55 41.22
N GLU A 128 -16.76 15.92 42.00
CA GLU A 128 -16.19 16.48 43.23
C GLU A 128 -15.39 17.76 42.97
N LYS A 129 -14.58 17.78 41.90
CA LYS A 129 -13.77 18.96 41.52
C LYS A 129 -14.63 20.21 41.29
N HIS A 130 -15.85 20.03 40.81
CA HIS A 130 -16.79 21.12 40.53
C HIS A 130 -17.77 21.39 41.68
N GLN A 131 -17.49 20.86 42.88
CA GLN A 131 -18.31 21.05 44.09
C GLN A 131 -19.77 20.61 43.87
N ALA A 132 -19.97 19.55 43.11
CA ALA A 132 -21.27 18.93 42.89
C ALA A 132 -21.33 17.56 43.58
N GLU A 133 -22.53 17.02 43.70
CA GLU A 133 -22.82 15.74 44.32
C GLU A 133 -23.18 14.70 43.27
N LEU A 134 -22.49 13.56 43.28
CA LEU A 134 -22.85 12.38 42.49
C LEU A 134 -23.94 11.58 43.24
N VAL A 135 -25.19 11.81 42.88
CA VAL A 135 -26.35 11.19 43.56
C VAL A 135 -26.51 9.71 43.18
N SER A 136 -26.27 9.36 41.91
CA SER A 136 -26.37 7.98 41.45
C SER A 136 -25.52 7.71 40.22
N PHE A 137 -24.89 6.54 40.20
CA PHE A 137 -24.22 5.97 39.04
C PHE A 137 -24.60 4.49 38.94
N LYS A 138 -25.27 4.11 37.86
CA LYS A 138 -25.72 2.72 37.66
C LYS A 138 -25.42 2.25 36.24
N PRO A 139 -24.79 1.08 36.04
CA PRO A 139 -24.72 0.48 34.73
C PRO A 139 -26.13 0.13 34.23
N ASN A 140 -26.46 0.54 33.01
CA ASN A 140 -27.72 0.25 32.34
C ASN A 140 -27.48 -0.89 31.33
N GLY A 141 -27.65 -2.12 31.80
CA GLY A 141 -27.44 -3.33 31.02
C GLY A 141 -25.97 -3.80 31.00
N THR A 142 -25.70 -4.76 30.11
CA THR A 142 -24.38 -5.40 29.94
C THR A 142 -23.65 -4.78 28.74
N ILE A 143 -22.34 -4.99 28.67
CA ILE A 143 -21.52 -4.65 27.50
C ILE A 143 -22.11 -5.35 26.26
N THR A 144 -22.50 -4.57 25.25
CA THR A 144 -23.09 -5.06 23.99
C THR A 144 -22.26 -4.63 22.80
N VAL A 145 -22.21 -5.49 21.77
CA VAL A 145 -21.57 -5.13 20.49
C VAL A 145 -22.51 -4.19 19.71
N VAL A 146 -21.96 -3.11 19.16
CA VAL A 146 -22.70 -2.14 18.36
C VAL A 146 -23.05 -2.78 17.01
N ARG A 147 -24.35 -2.82 16.68
CA ARG A 147 -24.91 -3.39 15.44
C ARG A 147 -26.09 -2.61 14.87
N ASP A 148 -26.51 -1.57 15.60
CA ASP A 148 -27.71 -0.78 15.30
C ASP A 148 -27.40 0.40 14.37
N SER A 149 -26.18 0.48 13.82
CA SER A 149 -25.69 1.60 13.01
C SER A 149 -25.79 2.98 13.68
N SER A 150 -26.06 3.04 15.00
CA SER A 150 -26.24 4.30 15.74
C SER A 150 -24.98 5.17 15.79
N LEU A 151 -23.81 4.56 15.59
CA LEU A 151 -22.50 5.21 15.57
C LEU A 151 -21.87 5.17 14.16
N GLY A 152 -22.65 4.83 13.13
CA GLY A 152 -22.21 4.63 11.75
C GLY A 152 -22.04 3.15 11.37
N GLU A 153 -22.19 2.85 10.08
CA GLU A 153 -22.13 1.46 9.59
C GLU A 153 -20.73 0.85 9.71
N GLY A 154 -19.69 1.66 9.53
CA GLY A 154 -18.29 1.22 9.54
C GLY A 154 -17.78 0.72 10.90
N VAL A 155 -18.52 0.94 11.98
CA VAL A 155 -18.17 0.51 13.34
C VAL A 155 -19.01 -0.66 13.85
N ASN A 156 -19.97 -1.12 13.06
CA ASN A 156 -20.76 -2.31 13.38
C ASN A 156 -19.85 -3.53 13.56
N ASP A 157 -20.13 -4.35 14.57
CA ASP A 157 -19.33 -5.51 14.99
C ASP A 157 -17.88 -5.22 15.42
N ARG A 158 -17.46 -3.95 15.46
CA ARG A 158 -16.10 -3.54 15.84
C ARG A 158 -16.03 -2.86 17.20
N LEU A 159 -17.15 -2.30 17.68
CA LEU A 159 -17.21 -1.61 18.96
C LEU A 159 -18.10 -2.33 19.96
N LYS A 160 -17.68 -2.27 21.23
CA LYS A 160 -18.50 -2.65 22.38
C LYS A 160 -18.93 -1.38 23.11
N ARG A 161 -20.15 -1.37 23.61
CA ARG A 161 -20.79 -0.25 24.31
C ARG A 161 -21.34 -0.73 25.65
N GLN A 162 -21.17 0.09 26.67
CA GLN A 162 -21.86 -0.02 27.96
C GLN A 162 -22.58 1.29 28.25
N LYS A 163 -23.84 1.21 28.68
CA LYS A 163 -24.62 2.39 29.06
C LYS A 163 -24.54 2.58 30.57
N PHE A 164 -24.58 3.84 31.01
CA PHE A 164 -24.61 4.20 32.42
C PHE A 164 -25.65 5.28 32.63
N ASP A 165 -26.45 5.12 33.68
CA ASP A 165 -27.38 6.13 34.16
C ASP A 165 -26.70 6.93 35.26
N LEU A 166 -26.72 8.25 35.09
CA LEU A 166 -25.99 9.21 35.93
C LEU A 166 -26.97 10.25 36.47
N THR A 167 -26.93 10.49 37.78
CA THR A 167 -27.66 11.59 38.43
C THR A 167 -26.68 12.45 39.21
N ILE A 168 -26.58 13.72 38.83
CA ILE A 168 -25.71 14.72 39.48
C ILE A 168 -26.58 15.84 40.01
N ARG A 169 -26.22 16.38 41.18
CA ARG A 169 -26.83 17.56 41.77
C ARG A 169 -25.76 18.63 41.96
N GLY A 170 -26.07 19.85 41.52
CA GLY A 170 -25.18 21.00 41.69
C GLY A 170 -25.86 22.27 41.21
N ASN A 171 -25.16 23.40 41.36
CA ASN A 171 -25.59 24.65 40.76
C ASN A 171 -25.37 24.61 39.23
N PHE A 172 -26.02 25.54 38.51
CA PHE A 172 -25.96 25.57 37.05
C PHE A 172 -24.52 25.66 36.48
N GLY A 173 -23.66 26.49 37.07
CA GLY A 173 -22.28 26.69 36.61
C GLY A 173 -21.41 25.44 36.82
N SER A 174 -21.57 24.77 37.95
CA SER A 174 -20.93 23.49 38.25
C SER A 174 -21.42 22.41 37.29
N THR A 175 -22.73 22.25 37.09
CA THR A 175 -23.28 21.25 36.15
C THR A 175 -22.83 21.48 34.71
N GLN A 176 -22.77 22.73 34.25
CA GLN A 176 -22.26 23.07 32.92
C GLN A 176 -20.77 22.72 32.78
N SER A 177 -19.95 23.02 33.80
CA SER A 177 -18.52 22.75 33.77
C SER A 177 -18.22 21.25 33.84
N ILE A 178 -19.00 20.50 34.62
CA ILE A 178 -18.96 19.04 34.66
C ILE A 178 -19.27 18.46 33.28
N LEU A 179 -20.35 18.91 32.63
CA LEU A 179 -20.72 18.39 31.31
C LEU A 179 -19.59 18.56 30.29
N ARG A 180 -18.99 19.76 30.24
CA ARG A 180 -17.84 20.05 29.37
C ARG A 180 -16.59 19.23 29.70
N ASP A 181 -16.33 18.99 30.98
CA ASP A 181 -15.16 18.22 31.41
C ASP A 181 -15.37 16.71 31.19
N LEU A 182 -16.60 16.22 31.33
CA LEU A 182 -16.97 14.83 31.00
C LEU A 182 -16.78 14.53 29.51
N GLU A 183 -17.11 15.48 28.62
CA GLU A 183 -16.86 15.35 27.18
C GLU A 183 -15.36 15.29 26.83
N ARG A 184 -14.47 15.77 27.71
CA ARG A 184 -13.02 15.74 27.51
C ARG A 184 -12.34 14.50 28.08
N LEU A 185 -13.07 13.65 28.81
CA LEU A 185 -12.50 12.39 29.30
C LEU A 185 -12.05 11.52 28.11
N GLN A 186 -10.88 10.90 28.25
CA GLN A 186 -10.23 10.11 27.20
C GLN A 186 -11.01 8.87 26.71
N PRO A 187 -11.93 8.23 27.47
CA PRO A 187 -12.86 7.29 26.85
C PRO A 187 -13.83 8.00 25.90
N LEU A 188 -14.12 7.40 24.74
CA LEU A 188 -15.18 7.86 23.83
C LEU A 188 -16.55 7.75 24.52
N LEU A 189 -17.00 8.83 25.15
CA LEU A 189 -18.27 8.93 25.84
C LEU A 189 -19.32 9.58 24.94
N VAL A 190 -20.53 9.03 24.93
CA VAL A 190 -21.68 9.62 24.24
C VAL A 190 -22.76 9.87 25.27
N ILE A 191 -23.12 11.14 25.46
CA ILE A 191 -24.16 11.56 26.40
C ILE A 191 -25.50 11.56 25.66
N THR A 192 -26.46 10.76 26.15
CA THR A 192 -27.80 10.66 25.57
C THR A 192 -28.87 10.88 26.64
N GLY A 193 -29.95 11.57 26.29
CA GLY A 193 -31.11 11.68 27.17
C GLY A 193 -30.92 12.61 28.37
N LEU A 194 -30.23 13.74 28.19
CA LEU A 194 -30.07 14.76 29.24
C LEU A 194 -31.44 15.28 29.70
N ASN A 195 -31.70 15.22 31.01
CA ASN A 195 -32.88 15.79 31.65
C ASN A 195 -32.42 16.62 32.87
N SER A 196 -32.92 17.85 33.00
CA SER A 196 -32.61 18.73 34.12
C SER A 196 -33.90 19.16 34.83
N LYS A 197 -33.87 19.12 36.16
CA LYS A 197 -34.97 19.54 37.02
C LYS A 197 -34.42 20.42 38.13
N LEU A 198 -35.14 21.50 38.44
CA LEU A 198 -34.82 22.32 39.59
C LEU A 198 -35.27 21.59 40.86
N VAL A 199 -34.32 21.35 41.76
CA VAL A 199 -34.61 20.84 43.11
C VAL A 199 -34.59 22.04 44.05
N LYS A 200 -35.69 22.29 44.76
CA LYS A 200 -35.70 23.31 45.81
C LYS A 200 -34.87 22.81 46.99
N GLU A 201 -33.91 23.59 47.45
CA GLU A 201 -33.28 23.36 48.76
C GLU A 201 -34.34 23.55 49.84
N GLY A 202 -34.56 22.50 50.65
CA GLY A 202 -35.37 22.61 51.85
C GLY A 202 -34.53 23.26 52.93
N PHE A 203 -34.82 24.51 53.27
CA PHE A 203 -34.25 25.14 54.46
C PHE A 203 -34.98 24.57 55.69
N THR A 204 -34.30 23.79 56.51
CA THR A 204 -34.78 23.48 57.87
C THR A 204 -34.62 24.75 58.69
N VAL A 205 -35.71 25.48 58.90
CA VAL A 205 -35.74 26.56 59.89
C VAL A 205 -35.98 25.91 61.25
N GLU A 206 -34.93 25.71 62.04
CA GLU A 206 -35.08 25.43 63.47
C GLU A 206 -35.65 26.68 64.14
N ILE A 207 -36.97 26.66 64.41
CA ILE A 207 -37.63 27.70 65.18
C ILE A 207 -37.27 27.46 66.65
N LEU A 208 -36.30 28.21 67.17
CA LEU A 208 -36.05 28.28 68.61
C LEU A 208 -37.18 29.10 69.25
N GLU A 209 -38.13 28.43 69.90
CA GLU A 209 -39.10 29.10 70.80
C GLU A 209 -38.35 29.66 72.02
N ILE A 210 -37.93 30.92 71.95
CA ILE A 210 -37.46 31.66 73.13
C ILE A 210 -38.68 32.14 73.92
N ARG A 211 -39.07 31.39 74.95
CA ARG A 211 -39.95 31.90 76.02
C ARG A 211 -39.11 32.62 77.06
N GLN A 212 -39.30 33.93 77.18
CA GLN A 212 -38.76 34.68 78.30
C GLN A 212 -39.68 34.52 79.51
N GLU A 213 -39.32 33.62 80.44
CA GLU A 213 -39.77 33.72 81.82
C GLU A 213 -38.62 34.27 82.68
N GLY A 214 -38.84 35.43 83.29
CA GLY A 214 -38.10 35.83 84.49
C GLY A 214 -36.59 36.08 84.37
N GLY A 215 -36.03 36.31 83.19
CA GLY A 215 -34.66 36.83 83.04
C GLY A 215 -33.52 35.81 83.03
N GLN A 216 -33.78 34.54 82.74
CA GLN A 216 -32.71 33.59 82.37
C GLN A 216 -33.07 32.83 81.09
N THR A 217 -32.19 32.91 80.08
CA THR A 217 -32.33 32.17 78.81
C THR A 217 -31.85 30.74 79.01
N VAL A 218 -32.78 29.79 79.06
CA VAL A 218 -32.46 28.36 78.95
C VAL A 218 -32.89 27.91 77.55
N ALA A 219 -31.93 27.58 76.70
CA ALA A 219 -32.18 26.95 75.41
C ALA A 219 -32.38 25.45 75.63
N THR A 220 -33.55 24.92 75.28
CA THR A 220 -33.78 23.47 75.24
C THR A 220 -34.05 23.11 73.79
N GLY A 221 -33.06 22.48 73.14
CA GLY A 221 -33.22 21.93 71.79
C GLY A 221 -33.98 20.60 71.85
N GLN A 222 -34.82 20.36 70.84
CA GLN A 222 -35.24 19.01 70.46
C GLN A 222 -34.40 18.55 69.27
#